data_AF-A0A936XMA8-F1
#
_entry.id   AF-A0A936XMA8-F1
#
_cell.length_a   1.000
_cell.length_b   1.000
_cell.length_c   1.000
_cell.angle_alpha   90.00
_cell.angle_beta   90.00
_cell.angle_gamma   90.00
#
_symmetry.space_group_name_H-M   'P 1'
#
loop_
_entity.id
_entity.type
_entity.pdbx_description
1 polymer ?
#
loop_
_entity_poly.entity_id
_entity_poly.type
_entity_poly.pdbx_seq_one_letter_code
_entity_poly.pdbx_strand_id
1 'polypeptide(L)'
;MPIKILLAALGLLMAFGVHAETWRFALIGDIPYSDYERRELPAMIDNISAEHLDLIIHVGDFKRSNERCSDETFLDRQALFNASRLPFIYVPGDNEWTDCTLPVAGDYAELERLSKLRAIFFAEPLSLWQTRIPVEQQSAAFPEHLRWRRGRYSSCRSMFPARTTILA
;
A
#
# COMPACT_ATOMS: atom_id res chain seq x y z
N MET A 1 -25.41 39.00 39.23
CA MET A 1 -25.61 38.59 37.82
C MET A 1 -24.34 38.21 37.03
N PRO A 2 -23.08 38.65 37.32
CA PRO A 2 -21.97 38.48 36.36
C PRO A 2 -21.48 37.02 36.20
N ILE A 3 -21.51 36.21 37.27
CA ILE A 3 -20.98 34.81 37.25
C ILE A 3 -21.68 33.93 36.21
N LYS A 4 -22.99 34.10 36.00
CA LYS A 4 -23.74 33.30 35.00
C LYS A 4 -23.32 33.61 33.56
N ILE A 5 -22.93 34.86 33.28
CA ILE A 5 -22.46 35.29 31.96
C ILE A 5 -21.04 34.72 31.71
N LEU A 6 -20.18 34.75 32.74
CA LEU A 6 -18.83 34.20 32.67
C LEU A 6 -18.82 32.68 32.42
N LEU A 7 -19.71 31.94 33.08
CA LEU A 7 -19.86 30.49 32.88
C LEU A 7 -20.42 30.15 31.49
N ALA A 8 -21.36 30.94 30.96
CA ALA A 8 -21.87 30.75 29.60
C ALA A 8 -20.81 31.00 28.52
N ALA A 9 -19.99 32.05 28.69
CA ALA A 9 -18.86 32.32 27.79
C ALA A 9 -17.79 31.21 27.82
N LEU A 10 -17.52 30.65 29.01
CA LEU A 10 -16.57 29.54 29.16
C LEU A 10 -17.09 28.24 28.53
N GLY A 11 -18.39 27.96 28.62
CA GLY A 11 -19.02 26.82 27.95
C GLY A 11 -18.97 26.93 26.42
N LEU A 12 -19.15 28.12 25.87
CA LEU A 12 -19.07 28.36 24.42
C LEU A 12 -17.63 28.20 23.88
N LEU A 13 -16.62 28.50 24.70
CA LEU A 13 -15.20 28.28 24.39
C LEU A 13 -14.76 26.81 24.48
N MET A 14 -15.55 25.91 25.09
CA MET A 14 -15.28 24.46 25.08
C MET A 14 -15.90 23.72 23.90
N ALA A 15 -16.71 24.39 23.07
CA ALA A 15 -17.25 23.84 21.83
C ALA A 15 -16.21 23.83 20.69
N PHE A 16 -14.97 23.45 20.99
CA PHE A 16 -14.00 23.08 19.95
C PHE A 16 -14.53 21.82 19.25
N GLY A 17 -14.96 21.98 18.00
CA GLY A 17 -15.55 20.90 17.23
C GLY A 17 -14.61 19.70 17.17
N VAL A 18 -15.12 18.53 17.54
CA VAL A 18 -14.46 17.25 17.26
C VAL A 18 -14.54 17.04 15.75
N HIS A 19 -13.57 17.57 15.02
CA HIS A 19 -13.39 17.24 13.62
C HIS A 19 -13.03 15.76 13.52
N ALA A 20 -13.92 14.98 12.90
CA ALA A 20 -13.60 13.63 12.47
C ALA A 20 -12.53 13.73 11.37
N GLU A 21 -11.31 13.27 11.66
CA GLU A 21 -10.25 13.13 10.67
C GLU A 21 -10.73 12.14 9.60
N THR A 22 -11.03 12.66 8.41
CA THR A 22 -11.46 11.83 7.27
C THR A 22 -10.23 11.36 6.53
N TRP A 23 -9.92 10.08 6.66
CA TRP A 23 -8.76 9.45 6.02
C TRP A 23 -9.17 8.81 4.70
N ARG A 24 -8.47 9.12 3.60
CA ARG A 24 -8.81 8.64 2.25
C ARG A 24 -7.60 7.96 1.62
N PHE A 25 -7.81 6.77 1.06
CA PHE A 25 -6.77 6.03 0.37
C PHE A 25 -7.33 5.32 -0.85
N ALA A 26 -6.47 5.09 -1.84
CA ALA A 26 -6.81 4.24 -2.99
C ALA A 26 -6.37 2.80 -2.75
N LEU A 27 -7.13 1.86 -3.30
CA LEU A 27 -6.76 0.46 -3.46
C LEU A 27 -6.66 0.16 -4.95
N ILE A 28 -5.53 -0.37 -5.38
CA ILE A 28 -5.26 -0.84 -6.75
C ILE A 28 -4.60 -2.22 -6.67
N GLY A 29 -4.66 -2.98 -7.75
CA GLY A 29 -4.14 -4.35 -7.87
C GLY A 29 -4.27 -4.80 -9.31
N ASP A 30 -3.73 -5.98 -9.65
CA ASP A 30 -3.82 -6.56 -11.01
C ASP A 30 -3.30 -5.62 -12.13
N ILE A 31 -2.30 -4.79 -11.83
CA ILE A 31 -1.81 -3.73 -12.73
C ILE A 31 -0.31 -3.42 -12.49
N PRO A 32 0.53 -3.23 -13.53
CA PRO A 32 0.22 -3.37 -14.95
C PRO A 32 0.37 -4.81 -15.44
N TYR A 33 -0.60 -5.24 -16.23
CA TYR A 33 -0.67 -6.57 -16.84
C TYR A 33 -0.30 -6.55 -18.34
N SER A 34 0.15 -5.43 -18.86
CA SER A 34 0.52 -5.24 -20.27
C SER A 34 1.41 -4.02 -20.43
N ASP A 35 2.12 -3.93 -21.56
CA ASP A 35 2.90 -2.74 -21.92
C ASP A 35 2.03 -1.47 -22.02
N TYR A 36 0.73 -1.62 -22.32
CA TYR A 36 -0.22 -0.50 -22.31
C TYR A 36 -0.48 -0.03 -20.88
N GLU A 37 -0.95 -0.90 -20.00
CA GLU A 37 -1.21 -0.56 -18.59
C GLU A 37 0.06 -0.05 -17.90
N ARG A 38 1.24 -0.59 -18.26
CA ARG A 38 2.53 -0.12 -17.75
C ARG A 38 2.80 1.35 -18.11
N ARG A 39 2.46 1.78 -19.32
CA ARG A 39 2.61 3.18 -19.77
C ARG A 39 1.57 4.11 -19.15
N GLU A 40 0.34 3.63 -18.96
CA GLU A 40 -0.76 4.42 -18.40
C GLU A 40 -0.73 4.51 -16.87
N LEU A 41 -0.11 3.55 -16.17
CA LEU A 41 -0.08 3.49 -14.70
C LEU A 41 0.44 4.78 -14.04
N PRO A 42 1.52 5.45 -14.50
CA PRO A 42 1.93 6.75 -13.95
C PRO A 42 0.84 7.83 -14.05
N ALA A 43 0.12 7.90 -15.17
CA ALA A 43 -0.98 8.85 -15.34
C ALA A 43 -2.19 8.49 -14.47
N MET A 44 -2.48 7.20 -14.29
CA MET A 44 -3.49 6.71 -13.35
C MET A 44 -3.14 7.08 -11.91
N ILE A 45 -1.89 6.88 -11.49
CA ILE A 45 -1.38 7.25 -10.16
C ILE A 45 -1.43 8.76 -9.93
N ASP A 46 -1.04 9.58 -10.90
CA ASP A 46 -1.13 11.04 -10.80
C ASP A 46 -2.58 11.53 -10.71
N ASN A 47 -3.50 10.95 -11.48
CA ASN A 47 -4.94 11.25 -11.40
C ASN A 47 -5.53 10.84 -10.03
N ILE A 48 -5.20 9.66 -9.53
CA ILE A 48 -5.55 9.20 -8.17
C ILE A 48 -4.96 10.16 -7.11
N SER A 49 -3.74 10.66 -7.33
CA SER A 49 -3.07 11.57 -6.40
C SER A 49 -3.70 12.98 -6.35
N ALA A 50 -4.42 13.39 -7.40
CA ALA A 50 -5.15 14.66 -7.44
C ALA A 50 -6.39 14.68 -6.53
N GLU A 51 -6.93 13.52 -6.16
CA GLU A 51 -8.16 13.36 -5.38
C GLU A 51 -8.03 13.66 -3.88
N HIS A 52 -6.99 14.34 -3.41
CA HIS A 52 -6.72 14.59 -1.98
C HIS A 52 -6.73 13.31 -1.12
N LEU A 53 -5.94 12.31 -1.52
CA LEU A 53 -5.75 11.07 -0.77
C LEU A 53 -4.50 11.13 0.11
N ASP A 54 -4.50 10.37 1.21
CA ASP A 54 -3.39 10.24 2.14
C ASP A 54 -2.33 9.22 1.68
N LEU A 55 -2.75 8.13 1.02
CA LEU A 55 -1.88 7.11 0.42
C LEU A 55 -2.59 6.26 -0.65
N ILE A 56 -1.80 5.46 -1.37
CA ILE A 56 -2.27 4.41 -2.29
C ILE A 56 -1.82 3.03 -1.76
N ILE A 57 -2.59 1.97 -1.98
CA ILE A 57 -2.22 0.60 -1.63
C ILE A 57 -2.33 -0.28 -2.87
N HIS A 58 -1.25 -0.96 -3.23
CA HIS A 58 -1.24 -1.99 -4.25
C HIS A 58 -1.35 -3.37 -3.59
N VAL A 59 -2.46 -4.07 -3.83
CA VAL A 59 -2.84 -5.31 -3.12
C VAL A 59 -2.34 -6.60 -3.78
N GLY A 60 -1.18 -6.52 -4.42
CA GLY A 60 -0.57 -7.63 -5.16
C GLY A 60 -0.78 -7.56 -6.66
N ASP A 61 -0.10 -8.48 -7.35
CA ASP A 61 -0.28 -8.77 -8.77
C ASP A 61 0.04 -7.58 -9.68
N PHE A 62 1.30 -7.14 -9.63
CA PHE A 62 1.85 -6.13 -10.55
C PHE A 62 2.29 -6.70 -11.90
N LYS A 63 2.13 -8.02 -12.11
CA LYS A 63 2.46 -8.76 -13.33
C LYS A 63 1.47 -9.92 -13.51
N ARG A 64 1.21 -10.36 -14.74
CA ARG A 64 0.41 -11.59 -14.98
C ARG A 64 1.20 -12.85 -14.61
N SER A 65 0.53 -13.96 -14.35
CA SER A 65 1.14 -15.29 -14.15
C SER A 65 2.15 -15.66 -15.24
N ASN A 66 1.85 -15.31 -16.49
CA ASN A 66 2.64 -15.66 -17.66
C ASN A 66 3.71 -14.62 -18.07
N GLU A 67 3.88 -13.55 -17.30
CA GLU A 67 4.99 -12.61 -17.46
C GLU A 67 6.23 -13.10 -16.69
N ARG A 68 7.44 -12.85 -17.21
CA ARG A 68 8.68 -13.31 -16.56
C ARG A 68 8.89 -12.67 -15.19
N CYS A 69 9.17 -13.49 -14.18
CA CYS A 69 9.54 -13.04 -12.84
C CYS A 69 11.03 -12.66 -12.74
N SER A 70 11.57 -11.93 -13.72
CA SER A 70 12.97 -11.53 -13.68
C SER A 70 13.22 -10.36 -12.72
N ASP A 71 14.47 -10.19 -12.29
CA ASP A 71 14.85 -9.09 -11.39
C ASP A 71 14.57 -7.73 -12.06
N GLU A 72 14.72 -7.63 -13.38
CA GLU A 72 14.37 -6.46 -14.18
C GLU A 72 12.88 -6.14 -14.11
N THR A 73 11.99 -7.14 -14.21
CA THR A 73 10.54 -6.94 -14.02
C THR A 73 10.25 -6.36 -12.64
N PHE A 74 10.86 -6.88 -11.58
CA PHE A 74 10.58 -6.39 -10.23
C PHE A 74 11.10 -4.97 -10.00
N LEU A 75 12.30 -4.65 -10.48
CA LEU A 75 12.87 -3.29 -10.43
C LEU A 75 12.07 -2.31 -11.29
N ASP A 76 11.57 -2.74 -12.45
CA ASP A 76 10.71 -1.95 -13.33
C ASP A 76 9.40 -1.54 -12.65
N ARG A 77 8.73 -2.49 -11.99
CA ARG A 77 7.50 -2.23 -11.23
C ARG A 77 7.79 -1.42 -9.98
N GLN A 78 8.92 -1.63 -9.33
CA GLN A 78 9.40 -0.78 -8.24
C GLN A 78 9.69 0.68 -8.68
N ALA A 79 9.98 0.92 -9.96
CA ALA A 79 10.25 2.26 -10.53
C ALA A 79 9.02 2.94 -11.15
N LEU A 80 7.97 2.20 -11.50
CA LEU A 80 6.60 2.73 -11.60
C LEU A 80 6.08 3.08 -10.21
N PHE A 81 6.48 2.26 -9.25
CA PHE A 81 6.49 2.66 -7.85
C PHE A 81 7.67 3.64 -7.61
N ASN A 82 7.87 4.14 -6.39
CA ASN A 82 8.73 5.30 -6.08
C ASN A 82 8.40 6.65 -6.80
N ALA A 83 7.68 6.66 -7.93
CA ALA A 83 7.35 7.86 -8.73
C ALA A 83 6.04 8.59 -8.32
N SER A 84 5.12 7.92 -7.61
CA SER A 84 3.95 8.54 -6.95
C SER A 84 4.40 9.64 -6.00
N ARG A 85 3.60 10.70 -5.97
CA ARG A 85 3.77 11.85 -5.08
C ARG A 85 3.19 11.57 -3.68
N LEU A 86 2.19 10.68 -3.63
CA LEU A 86 1.62 10.15 -2.39
C LEU A 86 2.45 8.98 -1.85
N PRO A 87 2.49 8.79 -0.52
CA PRO A 87 2.92 7.53 0.07
C PRO A 87 2.11 6.37 -0.53
N PHE A 88 2.76 5.24 -0.73
CA PHE A 88 2.11 4.07 -1.33
C PHE A 88 2.71 2.79 -0.75
N ILE A 89 1.83 1.84 -0.45
CA ILE A 89 2.14 0.57 0.20
C ILE A 89 1.95 -0.54 -0.84
N TYR A 90 2.90 -1.45 -0.94
CA TYR A 90 2.79 -2.64 -1.77
C TYR A 90 2.69 -3.88 -0.87
N VAL A 91 1.79 -4.78 -1.22
CA VAL A 91 1.64 -6.13 -0.67
C VAL A 91 1.82 -7.09 -1.85
N PRO A 92 2.61 -8.17 -1.75
CA PRO A 92 2.79 -9.10 -2.86
C PRO A 92 1.56 -9.98 -3.11
N GLY A 93 1.26 -10.21 -4.40
CA GLY A 93 0.29 -11.21 -4.85
C GLY A 93 0.96 -12.55 -5.10
N ASP A 94 0.26 -13.51 -5.68
CA ASP A 94 0.80 -14.84 -6.01
C ASP A 94 1.62 -14.83 -7.32
N ASN A 95 1.23 -13.96 -8.26
CA ASN A 95 1.93 -13.77 -9.54
C ASN A 95 3.40 -13.39 -9.43
N GLU A 96 3.81 -12.76 -8.32
CA GLU A 96 5.19 -12.32 -8.11
C GLU A 96 6.14 -13.39 -7.57
N TRP A 97 5.66 -14.56 -7.11
CA TRP A 97 6.54 -15.57 -6.54
C TRP A 97 6.08 -17.03 -6.71
N THR A 98 4.85 -17.40 -6.41
CA THR A 98 4.39 -18.81 -6.54
C THR A 98 4.28 -19.21 -8.01
N ASP A 99 3.66 -18.35 -8.82
CA ASP A 99 3.48 -18.56 -10.26
C ASP A 99 4.79 -18.46 -11.06
N CYS A 100 5.87 -17.99 -10.44
CA CYS A 100 7.17 -17.90 -11.09
C CYS A 100 7.78 -19.28 -11.42
N THR A 101 7.25 -20.34 -10.81
CA THR A 101 7.54 -21.74 -11.14
C THR A 101 6.95 -22.19 -12.49
N LEU A 102 6.07 -21.38 -13.10
CA LEU A 102 5.57 -21.65 -14.45
C LEU A 102 6.71 -21.48 -15.47
N PRO A 103 6.90 -22.41 -16.45
CA PRO A 103 7.94 -22.26 -17.48
C PRO A 103 7.83 -20.97 -18.30
N VAL A 104 6.61 -20.45 -18.49
CA VAL A 104 6.36 -19.16 -19.15
C VAL A 104 6.81 -17.95 -18.31
N ALA A 105 6.75 -18.06 -16.98
CA ALA A 105 7.27 -17.06 -16.03
C ALA A 105 8.78 -17.16 -15.84
N GLY A 106 9.41 -18.22 -16.35
CA GLY A 106 10.85 -18.42 -16.38
C GLY A 106 11.40 -19.52 -15.47
N ASP A 107 10.54 -20.35 -14.87
CA ASP A 107 10.91 -21.52 -14.04
C ASP A 107 11.82 -21.15 -12.84
N TYR A 108 11.46 -20.07 -12.15
CA TYR A 108 12.17 -19.60 -10.96
C TYR A 108 11.64 -20.31 -9.70
N ALA A 109 12.51 -20.56 -8.73
CA ALA A 109 12.10 -21.12 -7.44
C ALA A 109 11.30 -20.10 -6.60
N GLU A 110 10.10 -20.49 -6.18
CA GLU A 110 9.14 -19.66 -5.43
C GLU A 110 9.77 -18.89 -4.26
N LEU A 111 10.43 -19.59 -3.34
CA LEU A 111 11.02 -18.99 -2.14
C LEU A 111 12.20 -18.06 -2.45
N GLU A 112 12.88 -18.27 -3.58
CA GLU A 112 13.94 -17.36 -4.04
C GLU A 112 13.33 -16.07 -4.62
N ARG A 113 12.25 -16.15 -5.39
CA ARG A 113 11.50 -14.98 -5.87
C ARG A 113 10.86 -14.19 -4.72
N LEU A 114 10.26 -14.85 -3.74
CA LEU A 114 9.79 -14.18 -2.52
C LEU A 114 10.94 -13.48 -1.77
N SER A 115 12.10 -14.12 -1.66
CA SER A 115 13.29 -13.50 -1.07
C SER A 115 13.79 -12.29 -1.88
N LYS A 116 13.68 -12.33 -3.22
CA LYS A 116 13.98 -11.21 -4.10
C LYS A 116 13.02 -10.03 -3.91
N LEU A 117 11.71 -10.29 -3.83
CA LEU A 117 10.71 -9.26 -3.53
C LEU A 117 10.97 -8.59 -2.18
N ARG A 118 11.27 -9.38 -1.14
CA ARG A 118 11.65 -8.89 0.19
C ARG A 118 12.88 -7.96 0.13
N ALA A 119 13.91 -8.35 -0.60
CA ALA A 119 15.12 -7.55 -0.77
C ALA A 119 14.92 -6.26 -1.58
N ILE A 120 13.97 -6.24 -2.53
CA ILE A 120 13.67 -5.05 -3.35
C ILE A 120 12.71 -4.10 -2.62
N PHE A 121 11.54 -4.60 -2.21
CA PHE A 121 10.42 -3.77 -1.74
C PHE A 121 10.37 -3.55 -0.23
N PHE A 122 11.03 -4.40 0.57
CA PHE A 122 10.85 -4.46 2.03
C PHE A 122 12.18 -4.40 2.81
N ALA A 123 13.24 -3.89 2.18
CA ALA A 123 14.57 -3.76 2.79
C ALA A 123 14.62 -2.75 3.97
N GLU A 124 13.72 -1.77 3.99
CA GLU A 124 13.56 -0.78 5.06
C GLU A 124 12.12 -0.78 5.58
N PRO A 125 11.85 -0.51 6.88
CA PRO A 125 10.52 -0.40 7.45
C PRO A 125 9.88 0.97 7.14
N LEU A 126 9.84 1.31 5.86
CA LEU A 126 9.28 2.54 5.32
C LEU A 126 8.34 2.18 4.15
N SER A 127 7.37 3.04 3.85
CA SER A 127 6.81 3.01 2.49
C SER A 127 7.94 3.27 1.48
N LEU A 128 7.70 2.95 0.21
CA LEU A 128 8.59 3.35 -0.89
C LEU A 128 8.60 4.92 -1.03
N TRP A 129 9.02 5.48 -2.17
CA TRP A 129 8.81 6.89 -2.58
C TRP A 129 9.68 7.99 -1.97
N GLN A 130 9.47 9.18 -2.56
CA GLN A 130 9.93 10.50 -2.14
C GLN A 130 9.28 10.93 -0.80
N THR A 131 7.97 10.68 -0.64
CA THR A 131 7.20 11.01 0.56
C THR A 131 7.00 9.76 1.41
N ARG A 132 7.96 9.45 2.29
CA ARG A 132 7.94 8.23 3.09
C ARG A 132 7.07 8.35 4.35
N ILE A 133 6.23 7.36 4.61
CA ILE A 133 5.62 7.15 5.93
C ILE A 133 6.29 5.98 6.67
N PRO A 134 6.45 6.06 8.01
CA PRO A 134 6.90 4.92 8.80
C PRO A 134 5.88 3.77 8.73
N VAL A 135 6.38 2.54 8.56
CA VAL A 135 5.58 1.31 8.67
C VAL A 135 6.24 0.36 9.67
N GLU A 136 5.42 -0.45 10.31
CA GLU A 136 5.84 -1.51 11.23
C GLU A 136 5.85 -2.84 10.46
N GLN A 137 7.01 -3.47 10.34
CA GLN A 137 7.10 -4.86 9.90
C GLN A 137 6.71 -5.76 11.08
N GLN A 138 5.63 -6.52 10.95
CA GLN A 138 5.06 -7.29 12.07
C GLN A 138 6.00 -8.40 12.58
N SER A 139 6.95 -8.84 11.77
CA SER A 139 8.02 -9.77 12.14
C SER A 139 9.19 -9.64 11.17
N ALA A 140 10.41 -9.78 11.68
CA ALA A 140 11.62 -9.84 10.83
C ALA A 140 11.63 -11.06 9.87
N ALA A 141 10.84 -12.10 10.16
CA ALA A 141 10.68 -13.25 9.27
C ALA A 141 9.66 -13.03 8.13
N PHE A 142 8.83 -11.99 8.24
CA PHE A 142 7.78 -11.64 7.29
C PHE A 142 7.76 -10.11 7.06
N PRO A 143 8.84 -9.52 6.49
CA PRO A 143 8.97 -8.08 6.32
C PRO A 143 7.91 -7.48 5.36
N GLU A 144 7.27 -8.30 4.54
CA GLU A 144 6.10 -7.95 3.71
C GLU A 144 4.80 -7.75 4.52
N HIS A 145 4.72 -8.23 5.76
CA HIS A 145 3.58 -8.00 6.64
C HIS A 145 3.66 -6.61 7.28
N LEU A 146 3.33 -5.60 6.49
CA LEU A 146 3.32 -4.19 6.89
C LEU A 146 2.08 -3.81 7.70
N ARG A 147 2.30 -3.05 8.76
CA ARG A 147 1.28 -2.31 9.52
C ARG A 147 1.60 -0.81 9.46
N TRP A 148 0.59 0.02 9.34
CA TRP A 148 0.74 1.48 9.41
C TRP A 148 -0.34 2.08 10.29
N ARG A 149 -0.09 3.31 10.76
CA ARG A 149 -0.97 4.03 11.68
C ARG A 149 -1.10 5.50 11.28
N ARG A 150 -2.33 6.02 11.26
CA ARG A 150 -2.64 7.43 11.06
C ARG A 150 -3.66 7.86 12.11
N GLY A 151 -3.30 8.82 12.96
CA GLY A 151 -4.12 9.21 14.11
C GLY A 151 -4.44 8.02 15.01
N ARG A 152 -5.75 7.75 15.22
CA ARG A 152 -6.23 6.58 15.98
C ARG A 152 -6.44 5.33 15.12
N TYR A 153 -6.35 5.43 13.79
CA TYR A 153 -6.57 4.32 12.87
C TYR A 153 -5.28 3.54 12.65
N SER A 154 -5.41 2.20 12.66
CA SER A 154 -4.33 1.25 12.39
C SER A 154 -4.82 0.22 11.38
N SER A 155 -4.04 -0.02 10.32
CA SER A 155 -4.31 -1.12 9.41
C SER A 155 -3.70 -2.42 9.93
N CYS A 156 -4.38 -3.54 9.69
CA CYS A 156 -3.88 -4.86 10.03
C CYS A 156 -4.53 -5.94 9.17
N ARG A 157 -3.77 -6.54 8.23
CA ARG A 157 -4.08 -7.89 7.76
C ARG A 157 -2.84 -8.62 7.25
N SER A 158 -2.57 -9.79 7.82
CA SER A 158 -1.77 -10.84 7.20
C SER A 158 -2.57 -11.50 6.08
N MET A 159 -2.02 -11.56 4.88
CA MET A 159 -2.71 -12.08 3.69
C MET A 159 -2.36 -13.55 3.44
N PHE A 160 -2.78 -14.46 4.33
CA PHE A 160 -2.93 -15.90 4.08
C PHE A 160 -4.05 -16.46 4.98
N PRO A 161 -4.70 -17.60 4.63
CA PRO A 161 -6.16 -17.65 4.63
C PRO A 161 -6.79 -18.01 5.97
N ALA A 162 -7.61 -17.10 6.48
CA ALA A 162 -8.74 -17.43 7.34
C ALA A 162 -10.03 -16.97 6.64
N ARG A 163 -10.98 -17.89 6.49
CA ARG A 163 -12.27 -17.66 5.80
C ARG A 163 -12.94 -16.39 6.31
N THR A 164 -13.27 -15.49 5.40
CA THR A 164 -14.22 -14.39 5.69
C THR A 164 -15.04 -14.15 4.43
N THR A 165 -16.30 -14.57 4.47
CA THR A 165 -17.28 -14.26 3.44
C THR A 165 -17.47 -12.74 3.39
N ILE A 166 -17.16 -12.12 2.26
CA ILE A 166 -17.63 -10.76 1.97
C ILE A 166 -19.01 -10.93 1.35
N LEU A 167 -20.04 -10.45 2.04
CA LEU A 167 -21.34 -10.19 1.43
C LEU A 167 -21.23 -8.88 0.64
N ALA A 168 -21.79 -8.89 -0.58
CA ALA A 168 -22.08 -7.69 -1.34
C ALA A 168 -23.34 -7.00 -0.80
#